data_AF-A0A2G6L145-F1
#
_entry.id   AF-A0A2G6L145-F1
#
_cell.length_a   1.000
_cell.length_b   1.000
_cell.length_c   1.000
_cell.angle_alpha   90.00
_cell.angle_beta   90.00
_cell.angle_gamma   90.00
#
_symmetry.space_group_name_H-M   'P 1'
#
loop_
_entity.id
_entity.type
_entity.pdbx_description
1 polymer ?
#
loop_
_entity_poly.entity_id
_entity_poly.type
_entity_poly.pdbx_seq_one_letter_code
_entity_poly.pdbx_strand_id
1 'polypeptide(L)'
;MKKKIILLILSYFLCGAAFSQTLVLSDKLQLNYGDPKLISHSENFLIVKYKDWSFMHEIVNPKNIYPKIDLTGMEQTYLRTVFGIEDVNTLPQWLIVLAKEQAQLFGIKKNNIKRKNIGESVLVAVYNSELSSAHVYIFEALKIHHIVVRGNESRLSNVLDNIGER
;
A
#
# COMPACT_ATOMS: atom_id res chain seq x y z
N MET A 1 14.56 -50.63 -7.44
CA MET A 1 13.87 -50.16 -6.21
C MET A 1 14.52 -48.95 -5.54
N LYS A 2 15.85 -48.92 -5.31
CA LYS A 2 16.54 -47.85 -4.55
C LYS A 2 16.40 -46.43 -5.14
N LYS A 3 16.37 -46.27 -6.47
CA LYS A 3 16.22 -44.95 -7.13
C LYS A 3 14.84 -44.29 -6.94
N LYS A 4 13.77 -45.08 -6.78
CA LYS A 4 12.40 -44.54 -6.57
C LYS A 4 12.20 -44.00 -5.14
N ILE A 5 12.94 -44.54 -4.16
CA ILE A 5 12.88 -44.11 -2.76
C ILE A 5 13.59 -42.76 -2.56
N ILE A 6 14.70 -42.53 -3.27
CA ILE A 6 15.44 -41.26 -3.22
C ILE A 6 14.61 -40.09 -3.78
N LEU A 7 13.80 -40.34 -4.82
CA LEU A 7 12.93 -39.31 -5.40
C LEU A 7 11.81 -38.88 -4.43
N LEU A 8 11.32 -39.81 -3.60
CA LEU A 8 10.23 -39.55 -2.64
C LEU A 8 10.70 -38.72 -1.44
N ILE A 9 11.96 -38.89 -1.01
CA ILE A 9 12.54 -38.13 0.10
C ILE A 9 12.85 -36.68 -0.31
N LEU A 10 13.21 -36.46 -1.59
CA LEU A 10 13.49 -35.12 -2.11
C LEU A 10 12.22 -34.25 -2.22
N SER A 11 11.05 -34.85 -2.45
CA SER A 11 9.76 -34.14 -2.51
C SER A 11 9.25 -33.67 -1.14
N TYR A 12 9.68 -34.29 -0.03
CA TYR A 12 9.23 -33.88 1.32
C TYR A 12 10.03 -32.69 1.89
N PHE A 13 11.22 -32.38 1.36
CA PHE A 13 12.07 -31.31 1.90
C PHE A 13 11.80 -29.92 1.31
N LEU A 14 10.83 -29.80 0.38
CA LEU A 14 10.53 -28.53 -0.32
C LEU A 14 9.29 -27.80 0.19
N CYS A 15 8.54 -28.35 1.14
CA CYS A 15 7.49 -27.61 1.85
C CYS A 15 8.09 -26.85 3.04
N GLY A 16 8.83 -25.78 2.75
CA GLY A 16 9.01 -24.73 3.75
C GLY A 16 7.62 -24.20 4.10
N ALA A 17 7.21 -24.31 5.37
CA ALA A 17 5.99 -23.68 5.84
C ALA A 17 6.11 -22.17 5.61
N ALA A 18 5.35 -21.64 4.65
CA ALA A 18 5.23 -20.21 4.46
C ALA A 18 4.34 -19.68 5.59
N PHE A 19 4.96 -19.22 6.67
CA PHE A 19 4.23 -18.49 7.70
C PHE A 19 3.92 -17.10 7.16
N SER A 20 2.63 -16.80 7.07
CA SER A 20 2.14 -15.45 6.82
C SER A 20 1.64 -14.87 8.12
N GLN A 21 2.07 -13.66 8.41
CA GLN A 21 1.50 -12.82 9.45
C GLN A 21 0.38 -11.96 8.84
N THR A 22 -0.51 -11.46 9.68
CA THR A 22 -1.65 -10.66 9.26
C THR A 22 -1.61 -9.31 9.94
N LEU A 23 -1.65 -8.24 9.14
CA LEU A 23 -1.88 -6.88 9.59
C LEU A 23 -3.36 -6.58 9.42
N VAL A 24 -4.08 -6.39 10.52
CA VAL A 24 -5.47 -5.95 10.50
C VAL A 24 -5.49 -4.46 10.15
N LEU A 25 -6.03 -4.10 8.99
CA LEU A 25 -6.18 -2.72 8.55
C LEU A 25 -7.46 -2.13 9.15
N SER A 26 -8.56 -2.86 9.02
CA SER A 26 -9.87 -2.49 9.57
C SER A 26 -10.64 -3.74 10.02
N ASP A 27 -11.88 -3.54 10.45
CA ASP A 27 -12.84 -4.63 10.65
C ASP A 27 -13.18 -5.37 9.33
N LYS A 28 -12.98 -4.72 8.18
CA LYS A 28 -13.28 -5.26 6.84
C LYS A 28 -12.04 -5.75 6.09
N LEU A 29 -10.86 -5.22 6.38
CA LEU A 29 -9.66 -5.44 5.56
C LEU A 29 -8.46 -5.93 6.37
N GLN A 30 -7.67 -6.78 5.73
CA GLN A 30 -6.38 -7.24 6.24
C GLN A 30 -5.33 -7.29 5.14
N LEU A 31 -4.07 -7.18 5.54
CA LEU A 31 -2.89 -7.42 4.70
C LEU A 31 -2.14 -8.63 5.25
N ASN A 32 -2.02 -9.67 4.45
CA ASN A 32 -1.15 -10.80 4.76
C ASN A 32 0.28 -10.50 4.28
N TYR A 33 1.28 -10.75 5.13
CA TYR A 33 2.68 -10.52 4.80
C TYR A 33 3.56 -11.62 5.37
N GLY A 34 4.62 -11.99 4.63
CA GLY A 34 5.57 -13.01 5.10
C GLY A 34 6.45 -12.53 6.25
N ASP A 35 7.22 -13.43 6.84
CA ASP A 35 8.04 -13.14 8.02
C ASP A 35 9.06 -12.00 7.81
N PRO A 36 8.93 -10.89 8.56
CA PRO A 36 9.87 -9.78 8.48
C PRO A 36 11.09 -9.99 9.35
N LYS A 37 12.16 -9.24 9.05
CA LYS A 37 13.34 -9.15 9.91
C LYS A 37 13.13 -8.25 11.12
N LEU A 38 12.30 -7.21 10.95
CA LEU A 38 12.01 -6.24 11.98
C LEU A 38 10.61 -5.69 11.78
N ILE A 39 9.86 -5.60 12.88
CA ILE A 39 8.65 -4.80 12.99
C ILE A 39 8.97 -3.70 13.99
N SER A 40 8.72 -2.46 13.61
CA SER A 40 8.87 -1.30 14.48
C SER A 40 7.66 -0.41 14.37
N HIS A 41 7.27 0.24 15.45
CA HIS A 41 6.22 1.25 15.46
C HIS A 41 6.79 2.60 15.89
N SER A 42 6.25 3.69 15.33
CA SER A 42 6.59 5.05 15.71
C SER A 42 5.33 5.90 15.57
N GLU A 43 4.76 6.32 16.71
CA GLU A 43 3.48 7.05 16.75
C GLU A 43 2.40 6.36 15.92
N ASN A 44 2.05 6.92 14.75
CA ASN A 44 0.98 6.44 13.87
C ASN A 44 1.48 5.52 12.74
N PHE A 45 2.78 5.19 12.75
CA PHE A 45 3.41 4.38 11.71
C PHE A 45 3.75 2.99 12.24
N LEU A 46 3.36 1.98 11.47
CA LEU A 46 3.91 0.63 11.55
C LEU A 46 4.89 0.44 10.40
N ILE A 47 6.11 -0.01 10.69
CA ILE A 47 7.13 -0.28 9.68
C ILE A 47 7.53 -1.75 9.76
N VAL A 48 7.45 -2.43 8.63
CA VAL A 48 7.81 -3.84 8.46
C VAL A 48 8.98 -3.91 7.49
N LYS A 49 10.14 -4.38 7.97
CA LYS A 49 11.39 -4.44 7.19
C LYS A 49 11.82 -5.88 6.90
N TYR A 50 12.26 -6.07 5.67
CA TYR A 50 12.90 -7.28 5.16
C TYR A 50 14.37 -7.00 4.84
N LYS A 51 15.06 -7.94 4.18
CA LYS A 51 16.48 -7.79 3.83
C LYS A 51 16.70 -6.67 2.80
N ASP A 52 15.83 -6.62 1.80
CA ASP A 52 15.98 -5.85 0.56
C ASP A 52 14.82 -4.87 0.31
N TRP A 53 13.80 -4.89 1.15
CA TRP A 53 12.63 -4.03 1.00
C TRP A 53 11.93 -3.80 2.35
N SER A 54 11.01 -2.86 2.39
CA SER A 54 10.16 -2.61 3.55
C SER A 54 8.81 -2.06 3.11
N PHE A 55 7.80 -2.19 3.95
CA PHE A 55 6.62 -1.35 3.84
C PHE A 55 6.32 -0.65 5.15
N MET A 56 5.66 0.49 5.04
CA MET A 56 5.15 1.27 6.15
C MET A 56 3.64 1.38 6.00
N HIS A 57 2.90 1.31 7.09
CA HIS A 57 1.46 1.54 7.15
C HIS A 57 1.17 2.67 8.13
N GLU A 58 0.24 3.54 7.75
CA GLU A 58 -0.40 4.52 8.62
C GLU A 58 -1.89 4.67 8.27
N ILE A 59 -2.65 5.24 9.20
CA ILE A 59 -3.96 5.82 8.89
C ILE A 59 -3.72 7.31 8.61
N VAL A 60 -4.17 7.78 7.44
CA VAL A 60 -4.00 9.17 7.03
C VAL A 60 -4.69 10.08 8.05
N ASN A 61 -3.92 11.03 8.58
CA ASN A 61 -4.47 12.12 9.38
C ASN A 61 -4.53 13.39 8.52
N PRO A 62 -5.73 13.96 8.27
CA PRO A 62 -5.89 15.14 7.41
C PRO A 62 -5.07 16.35 7.88
N LYS A 63 -4.75 16.44 9.17
CA LYS A 63 -3.96 17.53 9.76
C LYS A 63 -2.46 17.38 9.52
N ASN A 64 -2.02 16.20 9.12
CA ASN A 64 -0.60 15.86 8.97
C ASN A 64 -0.17 15.75 7.51
N ILE A 65 -1.10 15.83 6.55
CA ILE A 65 -0.78 15.84 5.12
C ILE A 65 0.09 17.06 4.79
N TYR A 66 -0.24 18.22 5.35
CA TYR A 66 0.55 19.45 5.23
C TYR A 66 0.67 20.17 6.58
N PRO A 67 1.87 20.67 6.98
CA PRO A 67 2.10 21.23 8.31
C PRO A 67 1.25 22.44 8.73
N LYS A 68 0.50 23.05 7.81
CA LYS A 68 -0.27 24.29 8.04
C LYS A 68 -1.68 24.26 7.44
N ILE A 69 -2.12 23.11 6.93
CA ILE A 69 -3.40 22.99 6.22
C ILE A 69 -4.14 21.81 6.82
N ASP A 70 -5.30 22.09 7.41
CA ASP A 70 -6.20 21.05 7.87
C ASP A 70 -7.13 20.64 6.71
N LEU A 71 -6.99 19.40 6.25
CA LEU A 71 -7.82 18.86 5.17
C LEU A 71 -9.06 18.10 5.68
N THR A 72 -9.41 18.21 6.97
CA THR A 72 -10.54 17.48 7.56
C THR A 72 -11.84 17.75 6.78
N GLY A 73 -12.49 16.68 6.33
CA GLY A 73 -13.70 16.72 5.51
C GLY A 73 -13.44 16.82 4.00
N MET A 74 -12.18 16.99 3.59
CA MET A 74 -11.77 17.07 2.18
C MET A 74 -10.67 16.05 1.83
N GLU A 75 -10.14 15.29 2.80
CA GLU A 75 -8.99 14.42 2.60
C GLU A 75 -9.21 13.32 1.57
N GLN A 76 -10.41 12.73 1.52
CA GLN A 76 -10.75 11.72 0.51
C GLN A 76 -10.76 12.35 -0.89
N THR A 77 -11.47 13.46 -1.07
CA THR A 77 -11.57 14.18 -2.35
C THR A 77 -10.20 14.66 -2.83
N TYR A 78 -9.41 15.22 -1.92
CA TYR A 78 -8.04 15.66 -2.19
C TYR A 78 -7.16 14.50 -2.70
N LEU A 79 -7.07 13.41 -1.93
CA LEU A 79 -6.22 12.28 -2.31
C LEU A 79 -6.72 11.60 -3.59
N ARG A 80 -8.04 11.45 -3.78
CA ARG A 80 -8.60 10.94 -5.05
C ARG A 80 -8.27 11.85 -6.23
N THR A 81 -8.19 13.16 -6.03
CA THR A 81 -7.75 14.12 -7.07
C THR A 81 -6.27 13.95 -7.40
N VAL A 82 -5.39 13.68 -6.42
CA VAL A 82 -3.97 13.35 -6.66
C VAL A 82 -3.82 12.20 -7.66
N PHE A 83 -4.69 11.19 -7.56
CA PHE A 83 -4.70 10.02 -8.46
C PHE A 83 -5.59 10.20 -9.71
N GLY A 84 -6.13 11.39 -9.97
CA GLY A 84 -7.03 11.63 -11.11
C GLY A 84 -8.26 10.73 -11.13
N ILE A 85 -8.80 10.42 -9.95
CA ILE A 85 -10.00 9.59 -9.76
C ILE A 85 -11.25 10.47 -9.61
N GLU A 86 -11.09 11.61 -8.94
CA GLU A 86 -12.13 12.59 -8.68
C GLU A 86 -12.05 13.74 -9.69
N ASP A 87 -13.18 14.42 -9.92
CA ASP A 87 -13.18 15.66 -10.70
C ASP A 87 -12.46 16.77 -9.91
N VAL A 88 -11.53 17.44 -10.59
CA VAL A 88 -10.79 18.60 -10.08
C VAL A 88 -11.70 19.74 -9.65
N ASN A 89 -12.90 19.87 -10.24
CA ASN A 89 -13.84 20.95 -9.91
C ASN A 89 -14.43 20.86 -8.49
N THR A 90 -14.18 19.78 -7.77
CA THR A 90 -14.67 19.57 -6.39
C THR A 90 -13.80 20.25 -5.32
N LEU A 91 -12.61 20.74 -5.69
CA LEU A 91 -11.65 21.36 -4.77
C LEU A 91 -11.38 22.82 -5.12
N PRO A 92 -11.02 23.67 -4.14
CA PRO A 92 -10.49 24.99 -4.40
C PRO A 92 -9.27 24.96 -5.33
N GLN A 93 -9.13 25.96 -6.20
CA GLN A 93 -8.07 25.99 -7.22
C GLN A 93 -6.65 25.80 -6.65
N TRP A 94 -6.35 26.38 -5.49
CA TRP A 94 -5.04 26.24 -4.85
C TRP A 94 -4.76 24.79 -4.42
N LEU A 95 -5.79 24.05 -4.00
CA LEU A 95 -5.66 22.66 -3.56
C LEU A 95 -5.51 21.70 -4.75
N ILE A 96 -6.11 22.04 -5.90
CA ILE A 96 -5.87 21.35 -7.18
C ILE A 96 -4.39 21.46 -7.58
N VAL A 97 -3.77 22.63 -7.39
CA VAL A 97 -2.34 22.82 -7.67
C VAL A 97 -1.49 21.90 -6.79
N LEU A 98 -1.75 21.88 -5.48
CA LEU A 98 -1.07 20.97 -4.56
C LEU A 98 -1.28 19.50 -4.90
N ALA A 99 -2.49 19.11 -5.34
CA ALA A 99 -2.77 17.74 -5.76
C ALA A 99 -1.91 17.34 -6.98
N LYS A 100 -1.73 18.27 -7.94
CA LYS A 100 -0.88 18.05 -9.11
C LYS A 100 0.60 17.93 -8.74
N GLU A 101 1.09 18.78 -7.83
CA GLU A 101 2.46 18.71 -7.34
C GLU A 101 2.71 17.37 -6.60
N GLN A 102 1.77 16.96 -5.74
CA GLN A 102 1.84 15.67 -5.06
C GLN A 102 1.85 14.50 -6.05
N ALA A 103 1.03 14.56 -7.10
CA ALA A 103 0.99 13.54 -8.15
C ALA A 103 2.33 13.42 -8.89
N GLN A 104 2.99 14.55 -9.16
CA GLN A 104 4.33 14.58 -9.75
C GLN A 104 5.37 13.95 -8.82
N LEU A 105 5.34 14.27 -7.52
CA LEU A 105 6.25 13.66 -6.54
C LEU A 105 6.06 12.14 -6.42
N PHE A 106 4.81 11.66 -6.52
CA PHE A 106 4.51 10.24 -6.58
C PHE A 106 4.89 9.57 -7.92
N GLY A 107 5.30 10.34 -8.92
CA GLY A 107 5.63 9.83 -10.25
C GLY A 107 4.40 9.37 -11.03
N ILE A 108 3.21 9.92 -10.75
CA ILE A 108 1.97 9.57 -11.44
C ILE A 108 2.05 9.99 -12.91
N LYS A 109 1.71 9.05 -13.80
CA LYS A 109 1.61 9.18 -15.25
C LYS A 109 0.24 8.63 -15.68
N LYS A 110 -0.17 8.91 -16.91
CA LYS A 110 -1.51 8.56 -17.42
C LYS A 110 -1.88 7.06 -17.29
N ASN A 111 -0.89 6.16 -17.21
CA ASN A 111 -1.07 4.72 -17.31
C ASN A 111 -0.33 3.89 -16.25
N ASN A 112 0.15 4.49 -15.16
CA ASN A 112 0.87 3.75 -14.10
C ASN A 112 0.12 3.65 -12.77
N ILE A 113 -1.12 4.15 -12.71
CA ILE A 113 -1.99 3.99 -11.55
C ILE A 113 -2.64 2.61 -11.62
N LYS A 114 -2.46 1.81 -10.57
CA LYS A 114 -3.18 0.55 -10.35
C LYS A 114 -4.40 0.83 -9.49
N ARG A 115 -5.56 0.28 -9.85
CA ARG A 115 -6.80 0.39 -9.06
C ARG A 115 -7.37 -1.01 -8.82
N LYS A 116 -7.85 -1.27 -7.61
CA LYS A 116 -8.47 -2.55 -7.19
C LYS A 116 -9.61 -2.24 -6.22
N ASN A 117 -10.76 -2.88 -6.41
CA ASN A 117 -11.85 -2.84 -5.43
C ASN A 117 -11.78 -4.09 -4.56
N ILE A 118 -12.01 -3.94 -3.26
CA ILE A 118 -12.08 -5.04 -2.28
C ILE A 118 -13.26 -4.73 -1.37
N GLY A 119 -14.34 -5.49 -1.47
CA GLY A 119 -15.62 -5.13 -0.87
C GLY A 119 -16.05 -3.71 -1.27
N GLU A 120 -16.32 -2.87 -0.27
CA GLU A 120 -16.68 -1.45 -0.44
C GLU A 120 -15.48 -0.51 -0.54
N SER A 121 -14.26 -1.04 -0.40
CA SER A 121 -13.04 -0.25 -0.33
C SER A 121 -12.39 -0.11 -1.71
N VAL A 122 -11.89 1.09 -1.99
CA VAL A 122 -11.16 1.38 -3.24
C VAL A 122 -9.69 1.51 -2.94
N LEU A 123 -8.88 0.64 -3.52
CA LEU A 123 -7.44 0.69 -3.44
C LEU A 123 -6.87 1.32 -4.69
N VAL A 124 -5.99 2.30 -4.52
CA VAL A 124 -5.21 2.92 -5.59
C VAL A 124 -3.74 2.90 -5.26
N ALA A 125 -2.90 2.66 -6.27
CA ALA A 125 -1.48 2.58 -6.08
C ALA A 125 -0.71 3.15 -7.27
N VAL A 126 0.48 3.65 -7.00
CA VAL A 126 1.45 4.08 -8.02
C VAL A 126 2.85 3.65 -7.59
N TYR A 127 3.63 3.18 -8.55
CA TYR A 127 5.05 2.89 -8.37
C TYR A 127 5.90 3.96 -9.06
N ASN A 128 6.87 4.50 -8.33
CA ASN A 128 7.91 5.38 -8.83
C ASN A 128 9.23 4.61 -8.93
N SER A 129 9.64 4.30 -10.17
CA SER A 129 10.87 3.56 -10.44
C SER A 129 12.15 4.32 -10.08
N GLU A 130 12.13 5.65 -10.14
CA GLU A 130 13.30 6.49 -9.81
C GLU A 130 13.59 6.44 -8.32
N LEU A 131 12.55 6.40 -7.49
CA LEU A 131 12.66 6.33 -6.03
C LEU A 131 12.65 4.89 -5.49
N SER A 132 12.40 3.89 -6.35
CA SER A 132 12.16 2.51 -5.93
C SER A 132 11.15 2.43 -4.78
N SER A 133 10.05 3.15 -4.95
CA SER A 133 9.00 3.25 -3.95
C SER A 133 7.61 3.26 -4.58
N ALA A 134 6.62 2.83 -3.80
CA ALA A 134 5.23 2.91 -4.17
C ALA A 134 4.41 3.55 -3.05
N HIS A 135 3.35 4.24 -3.46
CA HIS A 135 2.30 4.72 -2.58
C HIS A 135 1.03 3.93 -2.88
N VAL A 136 0.41 3.40 -1.83
CA VAL A 136 -0.85 2.69 -1.88
C VAL A 136 -1.81 3.39 -0.92
N TYR A 137 -2.95 3.82 -1.44
CA TYR A 137 -4.04 4.38 -0.64
C TYR A 137 -5.24 3.45 -0.70
N ILE A 138 -5.86 3.21 0.46
CA ILE A 138 -7.08 2.42 0.58
C ILE A 138 -8.15 3.32 1.16
N PHE A 139 -9.16 3.63 0.36
CA PHE A 139 -10.28 4.45 0.75
C PHE A 139 -11.40 3.57 1.31
N GLU A 140 -11.65 3.68 2.61
CA GLU A 140 -12.85 3.17 3.27
C GLU A 140 -13.81 4.32 3.58
N ALA A 141 -15.01 4.01 4.06
CA ALA A 141 -16.02 5.03 4.37
C ALA A 141 -15.54 6.08 5.41
N LEU A 142 -14.82 5.64 6.44
CA LEU A 142 -14.47 6.49 7.60
C LEU A 142 -12.96 6.74 7.77
N LYS A 143 -12.11 6.10 6.98
CA LYS A 143 -10.66 6.21 7.11
C LYS A 143 -9.98 5.95 5.78
N ILE A 144 -8.75 6.45 5.68
CA ILE A 144 -7.87 6.18 4.54
C ILE A 144 -6.60 5.54 5.08
N HIS A 145 -6.25 4.37 4.57
CA HIS A 145 -4.96 3.76 4.85
C HIS A 145 -3.95 4.26 3.83
N HIS A 146 -2.73 4.53 4.29
CA HIS A 146 -1.59 4.78 3.42
C HIS A 146 -0.53 3.73 3.70
N ILE A 147 -0.12 3.04 2.64
CA ILE A 147 0.98 2.08 2.68
C ILE A 147 2.07 2.57 1.74
N VAL A 148 3.27 2.78 2.26
CA VAL A 148 4.46 3.10 1.47
C VAL A 148 5.30 1.84 1.34
N VAL A 149 5.51 1.37 0.12
CA VAL A 149 6.41 0.24 -0.16
C VAL A 149 7.73 0.81 -0.64
N ARG A 150 8.85 0.46 0.00
CA ARG A 150 10.21 0.75 -0.48
C ARG A 150 10.83 -0.54 -0.99
N GLY A 151 11.06 -0.63 -2.29
CA GLY A 151 11.45 -1.84 -2.99
C GLY A 151 11.03 -1.76 -4.45
N ASN A 152 11.26 -2.82 -5.22
CA ASN A 152 10.88 -2.86 -6.62
C ASN A 152 9.35 -3.03 -6.84
N GLU A 153 8.90 -2.91 -8.08
CA GLU A 153 7.47 -3.02 -8.43
C GLU A 153 6.85 -4.40 -8.08
N SER A 154 7.65 -5.48 -8.05
CA SER A 154 7.13 -6.79 -7.65
C SER A 154 6.76 -6.81 -6.16
N ARG A 155 7.46 -6.05 -5.31
CA ARG A 155 7.06 -5.87 -3.90
C ARG A 155 5.75 -5.12 -3.76
N LEU A 156 5.52 -4.08 -4.57
CA LEU A 156 4.20 -3.44 -4.64
C LEU A 156 3.14 -4.48 -5.01
N SER A 157 3.34 -5.22 -6.10
CA SER A 157 2.36 -6.20 -6.59
C SER A 157 2.04 -7.24 -5.51
N ASN A 158 3.07 -7.75 -4.82
CA ASN A 158 2.89 -8.65 -3.67
C ASN A 158 2.05 -8.03 -2.55
N VAL A 159 2.26 -6.76 -2.19
CA VAL A 159 1.42 -6.08 -1.20
C VAL A 159 -0.03 -5.99 -1.68
N LEU A 160 -0.27 -5.60 -2.94
CA LEU A 160 -1.62 -5.46 -3.49
C LEU A 160 -2.39 -6.78 -3.57
N ASP A 161 -1.70 -7.87 -3.90
CA ASP A 161 -2.28 -9.20 -4.04
C ASP A 161 -2.68 -9.80 -2.68
N ASN A 162 -1.97 -9.41 -1.61
CA ASN A 162 -2.23 -9.91 -0.26
C ASN A 162 -3.12 -9.00 0.60
N ILE A 163 -3.63 -7.89 0.06
CA ILE A 163 -4.73 -7.15 0.67
C ILE A 163 -6.04 -7.78 0.23
N GLY A 164 -6.87 -8.13 1.20
CA GLY A 164 -8.17 -8.77 0.99
C GLY A 164 -9.15 -8.50 2.13
N GLU A 165 -10.38 -8.98 1.94
CA GLU A 165 -11.40 -9.00 2.99
C GLU A 165 -10.96 -9.90 4.15
N ARG A 166 -11.46 -9.57 5.34
CA ARG A 166 -11.20 -10.32 6.56
C ARG A 166 -12.24 -11.41 6.81
#